data_AF-A0A0F8WVL2-F1
#
_entry.id   AF-A0A0F8WVL2-F1
#
_cell.length_a   1.000
_cell.length_b   1.000
_cell.length_c   1.000
_cell.angle_alpha   90.00
_cell.angle_beta   90.00
_cell.angle_gamma   90.00
#
_symmetry.space_group_name_H-M   'P 1'
#
loop_
_entity.id
_entity.type
_entity.pdbx_description
1 polymer ?
#
loop_
_entity_poly.entity_id
_entity_poly.type
_entity_poly.pdbx_seq_one_letter_code
_entity_poly.pdbx_strand_id
1 'polypeptide(L)'
;TLDTGDYKGGSGSAKFVLAGGLTVGEVIATESISLDDELWGSYDGISLWIKCSIAVSAADLRLLLDTTGPADTSSKEVVDIPALKANVWTKVYIDLASPSNSEAIISVGLENNVDIGACTLWVDQIQGEYRYYNIGTGGSPTKAGAGDVGPDGYAHHLELNGSTMWKCLQPNLLYSSTDPADATTWSTATEVSNSEDTIQEVVARENTLYITKTDRPYYLDGSNNVQILVDDTIAISTSDSGKNAVVWHGYLMMPWGTGSLLRYDGTSTDWIDPALYIRNLGEFDGGVQGLVGDEQWFYIIVDNYR
;
A
#
# COMPACT_ATOMS: atom_id res chain seq x y z
N THR A 1 5.24 -24.18 10.52
CA THR A 1 5.13 -25.01 9.30
C THR A 1 4.38 -24.23 8.23
N LEU A 2 4.60 -24.52 6.94
CA LEU A 2 3.85 -23.87 5.86
C LEU A 2 2.42 -24.41 5.78
N ASP A 3 1.43 -23.53 5.71
CA ASP A 3 0.02 -23.87 5.46
C ASP A 3 -0.40 -23.32 4.09
N THR A 4 -0.61 -24.21 3.13
CA THR A 4 -1.00 -23.85 1.75
C THR A 4 -2.51 -23.78 1.57
N GLY A 5 -3.30 -24.05 2.63
CA GLY A 5 -4.77 -24.05 2.57
C GLY A 5 -5.41 -22.80 3.17
N ASP A 6 -4.72 -22.07 4.06
CA ASP A 6 -5.25 -20.92 4.78
C ASP A 6 -4.19 -19.82 4.86
N TYR A 7 -4.24 -18.87 3.92
CA TYR A 7 -3.25 -17.80 3.77
C TYR A 7 -3.85 -16.54 3.12
N LYS A 8 -3.08 -15.45 3.08
CA LYS A 8 -3.50 -14.16 2.52
C LYS A 8 -2.71 -13.71 1.31
N GLY A 9 -1.42 -14.03 1.22
CA GLY A 9 -0.59 -13.70 0.06
C GLY A 9 0.31 -14.86 -0.35
N GLY A 10 0.74 -14.87 -1.61
CA GLY A 10 1.67 -15.87 -2.13
C GLY A 10 1.08 -17.28 -2.22
N SER A 11 1.82 -18.28 -1.72
CA SER A 11 1.49 -19.72 -1.84
C SER A 11 1.22 -20.42 -0.50
N GLY A 12 1.25 -19.69 0.61
CA GLY A 12 0.95 -20.23 1.93
C GLY A 12 1.35 -19.28 3.07
N SER A 13 0.86 -19.57 4.27
CA SER A 13 1.15 -18.81 5.49
C SER A 13 2.03 -19.60 6.47
N ALA A 14 2.66 -18.91 7.41
CA ALA A 14 3.39 -19.53 8.49
C ALA A 14 2.43 -19.94 9.62
N LYS A 15 2.29 -21.25 9.86
CA LYS A 15 1.44 -21.84 10.90
C LYS A 15 2.25 -22.30 12.10
N PHE A 16 1.78 -21.96 13.30
CA PHE A 16 2.37 -22.33 14.57
C PHE A 16 1.32 -23.03 15.43
N VAL A 17 1.64 -24.23 15.93
CA VAL A 17 0.79 -24.96 16.88
C VAL A 17 1.38 -24.78 18.27
N LEU A 18 0.75 -23.95 19.09
CA LEU A 18 1.16 -23.66 20.45
C LEU A 18 0.58 -24.72 21.39
N ALA A 19 1.45 -25.44 22.08
CA ALA A 19 1.03 -26.37 23.11
C ALA A 19 0.70 -25.61 24.41
N GLY A 20 -0.25 -26.09 25.19
CA GLY A 20 -0.68 -25.44 26.45
C GLY A 20 0.33 -25.47 27.60
N GLY A 21 1.61 -25.73 27.31
CA GLY A 21 2.72 -25.61 28.26
C GLY A 21 3.70 -24.51 27.90
N LEU A 22 3.40 -23.71 26.87
CA LEU A 22 4.22 -22.55 26.49
C LEU A 22 4.17 -21.52 27.61
N THR A 23 5.32 -21.10 28.10
CA THR A 23 5.42 -20.19 29.24
C THR A 23 5.30 -18.72 28.83
N VAL A 24 5.03 -17.87 29.82
CA VAL A 24 5.01 -16.41 29.65
C VAL A 24 6.41 -15.93 29.27
N GLY A 25 6.50 -15.12 28.21
CA GLY A 25 7.75 -14.56 27.69
C GLY A 25 8.53 -15.51 26.77
N GLU A 26 7.93 -16.64 26.38
CA GLU A 26 8.61 -17.62 25.53
C GLU A 26 8.51 -17.23 24.05
N VAL A 27 9.63 -17.29 23.34
CA VAL A 27 9.70 -17.05 21.90
C VAL A 27 9.13 -18.27 21.16
N ILE A 28 7.99 -18.08 20.50
CA ILE A 28 7.27 -19.10 19.74
C ILE A 28 8.10 -19.55 18.53
N ALA A 29 8.65 -18.57 17.82
CA ALA A 29 9.43 -18.78 16.62
C ALA A 29 10.33 -17.58 16.36
N THR A 30 11.45 -17.82 15.71
CA THR A 30 12.32 -16.79 15.16
C THR A 30 12.77 -17.22 13.78
N GLU A 31 12.99 -16.24 12.91
CA GLU A 31 13.55 -16.43 11.59
C GLU A 31 14.63 -15.36 11.37
N SER A 32 15.78 -15.78 10.87
CA SER A 32 16.80 -14.86 10.37
C SER A 32 16.40 -14.42 8.97
N ILE A 33 16.34 -13.11 8.77
CA ILE A 33 16.00 -12.52 7.48
C ILE A 33 17.23 -11.85 6.89
N SER A 34 17.41 -12.02 5.59
CA SER A 34 18.38 -11.26 4.83
C SER A 34 17.62 -10.15 4.12
N LEU A 35 17.86 -8.92 4.54
CA LEU A 35 17.25 -7.74 3.96
C LEU A 35 18.34 -6.84 3.40
N ASP A 36 17.99 -6.02 2.42
CA ASP A 36 18.81 -4.88 2.07
C ASP A 36 18.78 -3.89 3.26
N ASP A 37 19.96 -3.56 3.80
CA ASP A 37 20.18 -2.78 5.03
C ASP A 37 19.40 -1.44 5.08
N GLU A 38 19.01 -0.90 3.92
CA GLU A 38 18.42 0.44 3.78
C GLU A 38 16.90 0.51 4.01
N LEU A 39 16.18 -0.62 3.93
CA LEU A 39 14.71 -0.57 3.90
C LEU A 39 14.11 -0.18 5.26
N TRP A 40 14.64 -0.70 6.38
CA TRP A 40 13.97 -0.56 7.68
C TRP A 40 14.28 0.71 8.47
N GLY A 41 15.43 1.36 8.25
CA GLY A 41 15.74 2.64 8.89
C GLY A 41 14.78 3.79 8.49
N SER A 42 13.98 3.58 7.45
CA SER A 42 13.01 4.55 6.94
C SER A 42 11.57 4.30 7.39
N TYR A 43 11.25 3.08 7.88
CA TYR A 43 9.90 2.73 8.31
C TYR A 43 9.62 3.18 9.74
N ASP A 44 8.37 3.53 9.99
CA ASP A 44 7.87 3.97 11.30
C ASP A 44 6.97 2.91 11.97
N GLY A 45 6.65 1.85 11.23
CA GLY A 45 5.74 0.80 11.68
C GLY A 45 5.95 -0.50 10.91
N ILE A 46 5.14 -1.48 11.29
CA ILE A 46 5.09 -2.81 10.66
C ILE A 46 3.64 -3.20 10.46
N SER A 47 3.33 -3.87 9.34
CA SER A 47 2.06 -4.56 9.16
C SER A 47 2.27 -6.05 8.95
N LEU A 48 1.26 -6.82 9.35
CA LEU A 48 1.17 -8.24 9.05
C LEU A 48 -0.27 -8.70 9.01
N TRP A 49 -0.53 -9.76 8.27
CA TRP A 49 -1.75 -10.54 8.44
C TRP A 49 -1.53 -11.58 9.54
N ILE A 50 -2.46 -11.63 10.49
CA ILE A 50 -2.43 -12.60 11.58
C ILE A 50 -3.82 -13.19 11.86
N LYS A 51 -3.84 -14.46 12.23
CA LYS A 51 -5.04 -15.19 12.66
C LYS A 51 -4.69 -16.10 13.82
N CYS A 52 -5.55 -16.14 14.84
CA CYS A 52 -5.45 -17.09 15.95
C CYS A 52 -6.71 -17.94 16.04
N SER A 53 -6.60 -19.22 16.41
CA SER A 53 -7.75 -20.11 16.60
C SER A 53 -8.64 -19.72 17.78
N ILE A 54 -8.13 -18.91 18.70
CA ILE A 54 -8.82 -18.36 19.87
C ILE A 54 -8.82 -16.83 19.81
N ALA A 55 -9.65 -16.20 20.64
CA ALA A 55 -9.56 -14.76 20.83
C ALA A 55 -8.35 -14.46 21.73
N VAL A 56 -7.61 -13.41 21.41
CA VAL A 56 -6.48 -12.92 22.22
C VAL A 56 -6.70 -11.45 22.54
N SER A 57 -6.25 -11.03 23.71
CA SER A 57 -6.27 -9.64 24.14
C SER A 57 -5.10 -8.89 23.52
N ALA A 58 -5.18 -7.55 23.53
CA ALA A 58 -4.06 -6.73 23.08
C ALA A 58 -2.82 -6.99 23.95
N ALA A 59 -1.65 -7.03 23.33
CA ALA A 59 -0.36 -7.31 23.96
C ALA A 59 -0.18 -8.73 24.54
N ASP A 60 -1.14 -9.66 24.35
CA ASP A 60 -0.92 -11.07 24.72
C ASP A 60 0.18 -11.72 23.87
N LEU A 61 0.29 -11.29 22.61
CA LEU A 61 1.35 -11.67 21.68
C LEU A 61 2.18 -10.43 21.32
N ARG A 62 3.48 -10.64 21.06
CA ARG A 62 4.39 -9.58 20.60
C ARG A 62 5.19 -10.01 19.40
N LEU A 63 5.52 -9.04 18.56
CA LEU A 63 6.50 -9.20 17.51
C LEU A 63 7.84 -8.60 17.98
N LEU A 64 8.91 -9.32 17.73
CA LEU A 64 10.27 -9.01 18.14
C LEU A 64 11.11 -8.75 16.89
N LEU A 65 11.85 -7.65 16.84
CA LEU A 65 12.79 -7.36 15.75
C LEU A 65 14.18 -7.07 16.33
N ASP A 66 15.20 -7.74 15.79
CA ASP A 66 16.58 -7.60 16.27
C ASP A 66 17.58 -7.34 15.13
N THR A 67 18.66 -6.63 15.46
CA THR A 67 19.72 -6.19 14.55
C THR A 67 21.06 -6.88 14.83
N THR A 68 21.14 -7.71 15.87
CA THR A 68 22.40 -8.27 16.41
C THR A 68 22.42 -9.79 16.53
N GLY A 69 21.24 -10.43 16.60
CA GLY A 69 21.10 -11.88 16.69
C GLY A 69 19.67 -12.35 16.41
N PRO A 70 19.34 -13.62 16.73
CA PRO A 70 17.97 -14.10 16.70
C PRO A 70 17.07 -13.29 17.64
N ALA A 71 15.89 -12.94 17.17
CA ALA A 71 14.95 -12.11 17.92
C ALA A 71 14.50 -12.83 19.19
N ASP A 72 14.59 -12.13 20.31
CA ASP A 72 14.23 -12.63 21.64
C ASP A 72 13.68 -11.50 22.51
N THR A 73 13.42 -11.77 23.79
CA THR A 73 12.84 -10.77 24.71
C THR A 73 13.75 -9.54 24.96
N SER A 74 15.01 -9.57 24.51
CA SER A 74 15.96 -8.46 24.56
C SER A 74 16.11 -7.72 23.23
N SER A 75 15.27 -8.09 22.25
CA SER A 75 15.19 -7.46 20.94
C SER A 75 15.13 -5.94 21.02
N LYS A 76 15.77 -5.29 20.04
CA LYS A 76 15.83 -3.81 19.96
C LYS A 76 14.47 -3.17 19.79
N GLU A 77 13.56 -3.89 19.17
CA GLU A 77 12.22 -3.44 18.90
C GLU A 77 11.25 -4.53 19.31
N VAL A 78 10.31 -4.18 20.19
CA VAL A 78 9.32 -5.09 20.77
C VAL A 78 7.97 -4.41 20.66
N VAL A 79 7.11 -4.98 19.82
CA VAL A 79 5.83 -4.35 19.47
C VAL A 79 4.66 -5.25 19.82
N ASP A 80 3.66 -4.66 20.48
CA ASP A 80 2.47 -5.38 20.95
C ASP A 80 1.49 -5.66 19.80
N ILE A 81 1.05 -6.90 19.66
CA ILE A 81 0.01 -7.26 18.70
C ILE A 81 -1.36 -6.85 19.28
N PRO A 82 -2.21 -6.14 18.49
CA PRO A 82 -3.56 -5.78 18.92
C PRO A 82 -4.44 -7.00 19.22
N ALA A 83 -5.58 -6.77 19.88
CA ALA A 83 -6.54 -7.83 20.17
C ALA A 83 -7.06 -8.49 18.87
N LEU A 84 -7.13 -9.82 18.86
CA LEU A 84 -7.62 -10.58 17.70
C LEU A 84 -8.88 -11.34 18.05
N LYS A 85 -9.77 -11.47 17.06
CA LYS A 85 -10.94 -12.33 17.15
C LYS A 85 -10.58 -13.76 16.73
N ALA A 86 -11.17 -14.74 17.40
CA ALA A 86 -10.97 -16.14 17.08
C ALA A 86 -11.33 -16.43 15.60
N ASN A 87 -10.42 -17.10 14.90
CA ASN A 87 -10.55 -17.59 13.54
C ASN A 87 -10.79 -16.51 12.47
N VAL A 88 -10.39 -15.26 12.72
CA VAL A 88 -10.49 -14.17 11.75
C VAL A 88 -9.10 -13.69 11.35
N TRP A 89 -8.80 -13.72 10.05
CA TRP A 89 -7.63 -13.04 9.52
C TRP A 89 -7.80 -11.53 9.68
N THR A 90 -6.87 -10.92 10.39
CA THR A 90 -6.86 -9.49 10.66
C THR A 90 -5.54 -8.94 10.16
N LYS A 91 -5.58 -7.90 9.31
CA LYS A 91 -4.38 -7.12 9.02
C LYS A 91 -4.17 -6.16 10.18
N VAL A 92 -3.03 -6.25 10.83
CA VAL A 92 -2.66 -5.36 11.94
C VAL A 92 -1.59 -4.38 11.48
N TYR A 93 -1.66 -3.17 12.02
CA TYR A 93 -0.67 -2.11 11.83
C TYR A 93 -0.13 -1.73 13.21
N ILE A 94 1.18 -1.79 13.39
CA ILE A 94 1.82 -1.64 14.69
C ILE A 94 2.91 -0.57 14.59
N ASP A 95 2.94 0.34 15.56
CA ASP A 95 4.04 1.28 15.76
C ASP A 95 5.33 0.53 16.09
N LEU A 96 6.45 0.95 15.52
CA LEU A 96 7.73 0.70 16.16
C LEU A 96 7.84 1.64 17.37
N ALA A 97 8.13 1.08 18.54
CA ALA A 97 8.40 1.78 19.78
C ALA A 97 9.68 2.63 19.70
N SER A 98 10.66 2.22 18.89
CA SER A 98 11.92 2.93 18.68
C SER A 98 12.46 2.75 17.24
N PRO A 99 11.82 3.40 16.24
CA PRO A 99 12.19 3.24 14.82
C PRO A 99 13.68 3.53 14.54
N SER A 100 14.27 4.52 15.23
CA SER A 100 15.69 4.86 15.09
C SER A 100 16.66 3.76 15.53
N ASN A 101 16.18 2.76 16.26
CA ASN A 101 16.98 1.62 16.70
C ASN A 101 16.81 0.39 15.78
N SER A 102 15.99 0.51 14.72
CA SER A 102 15.64 -0.56 13.79
C SER A 102 16.44 -0.49 12.48
N GLU A 103 17.62 0.13 12.50
CA GLU A 103 18.55 0.11 11.37
C GLU A 103 19.09 -1.31 11.18
N ALA A 104 18.90 -1.90 9.99
CA ALA A 104 19.31 -3.27 9.65
C ALA A 104 18.74 -4.38 10.56
N ILE A 105 17.40 -4.51 10.61
CA ILE A 105 16.76 -5.70 11.21
C ILE A 105 17.25 -6.97 10.48
N ILE A 106 17.81 -7.92 11.23
CA ILE A 106 18.34 -9.20 10.70
C ILE A 106 17.52 -10.40 11.17
N SER A 107 16.59 -10.21 12.10
CA SER A 107 15.73 -11.30 12.56
C SER A 107 14.38 -10.79 13.04
N VAL A 108 13.38 -11.65 12.88
CA VAL A 108 12.02 -11.44 13.35
C VAL A 108 11.66 -12.60 14.27
N GLY A 109 10.95 -12.30 15.35
CA GLY A 109 10.48 -13.27 16.32
C GLY A 109 9.05 -13.00 16.73
N LEU A 110 8.39 -14.04 17.23
CA LEU A 110 7.06 -13.96 17.80
C LEU A 110 7.12 -14.46 19.24
N GLU A 111 6.60 -13.68 20.16
CA GLU A 111 6.61 -13.97 21.60
C GLU A 111 5.19 -14.23 22.12
N ASN A 112 5.09 -15.20 23.02
CA ASN A 112 3.95 -15.41 23.88
C ASN A 112 4.09 -14.60 25.18
N ASN A 113 3.79 -13.30 25.12
CA ASN A 113 3.98 -12.38 26.24
C ASN A 113 3.04 -12.67 27.43
N VAL A 114 1.88 -13.27 27.17
CA VAL A 114 0.97 -13.80 28.20
C VAL A 114 0.63 -15.25 27.85
N ASP A 115 0.43 -16.10 28.85
CA ASP A 115 -0.05 -17.46 28.60
C ASP A 115 -1.49 -17.44 28.06
N ILE A 116 -1.62 -17.53 26.73
CA ILE A 116 -2.90 -17.62 26.02
C ILE A 116 -3.44 -19.06 25.94
N GLY A 117 -2.71 -20.04 26.48
CA GLY A 117 -3.04 -21.45 26.39
C GLY A 117 -2.81 -22.07 25.00
N ALA A 118 -3.31 -23.30 24.82
CA ALA A 118 -3.11 -24.05 23.58
C ALA A 118 -3.93 -23.45 22.42
N CYS A 119 -3.27 -23.08 21.33
CA CYS A 119 -3.92 -22.53 20.14
C CYS A 119 -3.10 -22.78 18.87
N THR A 120 -3.69 -22.47 17.72
CA THR A 120 -2.97 -22.39 16.44
C THR A 120 -2.96 -20.95 15.97
N LEU A 121 -1.78 -20.49 15.55
CA LEU A 121 -1.56 -19.15 15.01
C LEU A 121 -1.10 -19.24 13.56
N TRP A 122 -1.54 -18.30 12.74
CA TRP A 122 -1.08 -18.11 11.37
C TRP A 122 -0.61 -16.67 11.20
N VAL A 123 0.53 -16.51 10.53
CA VAL A 123 1.12 -15.21 10.17
C VAL A 123 1.46 -15.21 8.68
N ASP A 124 1.20 -14.10 8.00
CA ASP A 124 1.48 -13.93 6.58
C ASP A 124 1.77 -12.45 6.27
N GLN A 125 2.48 -12.20 5.17
CA GLN A 125 2.74 -10.87 4.61
C GLN A 125 3.24 -9.84 5.65
N ILE A 126 4.36 -10.14 6.31
CA ILE A 126 5.02 -9.16 7.20
C ILE A 126 5.72 -8.12 6.32
N GLN A 127 5.43 -6.84 6.55
CA GLN A 127 5.92 -5.73 5.73
C GLN A 127 6.27 -4.53 6.61
N GLY A 128 7.36 -3.83 6.28
CA GLY A 128 7.66 -2.51 6.87
C GLY A 128 6.70 -1.46 6.34
N GLU A 129 6.24 -0.56 7.20
CA GLU A 129 5.24 0.45 6.88
C GLU A 129 5.75 1.85 7.21
N TYR A 130 5.52 2.78 6.29
CA TYR A 130 5.67 4.20 6.58
C TYR A 130 4.47 4.71 7.37
N ARG A 131 4.69 5.60 8.33
CA ARG A 131 3.60 6.37 8.93
C ARG A 131 3.45 7.70 8.24
N TYR A 132 2.20 8.07 8.06
CA TYR A 132 1.84 9.33 7.47
C TYR A 132 1.67 10.39 8.54
N TYR A 133 2.07 11.60 8.18
CA TYR A 133 1.72 12.80 8.92
C TYR A 133 0.41 13.32 8.33
N ASN A 134 -0.63 13.45 9.15
CA ASN A 134 -1.84 14.17 8.75
C ASN A 134 -1.66 15.66 9.03
N ILE A 135 -2.21 16.51 8.18
CA ILE A 135 -2.31 17.94 8.48
C ILE A 135 -3.77 18.17 8.85
N GLY A 136 -4.04 18.25 10.15
CA GLY A 136 -5.35 18.66 10.64
C GLY A 136 -5.64 20.12 10.28
N THR A 137 -6.85 20.59 10.61
CA THR A 137 -7.26 21.98 10.38
C THR A 137 -6.38 23.03 11.09
N GLY A 138 -5.56 22.60 12.06
CA GLY A 138 -4.54 23.43 12.70
C GLY A 138 -3.26 23.64 11.88
N GLY A 139 -3.15 23.05 10.68
CA GLY A 139 -2.05 23.28 9.73
C GLY A 139 -0.71 22.66 10.10
N SER A 140 -0.61 21.97 11.25
CA SER A 140 0.60 21.28 11.66
C SER A 140 0.55 19.81 11.27
N PRO A 141 1.59 19.27 10.62
CA PRO A 141 1.73 17.83 10.40
C PRO A 141 1.77 17.12 11.76
N THR A 142 0.89 16.15 11.95
CA THR A 142 0.82 15.30 13.15
C THR A 142 0.97 13.86 12.71
N LYS A 143 1.85 13.09 13.35
CA LYS A 143 2.03 11.67 13.03
C LYS A 143 0.74 10.92 13.35
N ALA A 144 0.19 10.18 12.38
CA ALA A 144 -0.98 9.34 12.62
C ALA A 144 -0.64 8.21 13.62
N GLY A 145 -1.52 7.97 14.59
CA GLY A 145 -1.44 6.88 15.56
C GLY A 145 -1.97 5.55 15.00
N ALA A 146 -1.62 4.42 15.62
CA ALA A 146 -2.09 3.08 15.21
C ALA A 146 -3.63 2.95 15.22
N GLY A 147 -4.31 3.67 16.10
CA GLY A 147 -5.78 3.71 16.21
C GLY A 147 -6.47 4.69 15.25
N ASP A 148 -5.70 5.52 14.53
CA ASP A 148 -6.22 6.47 13.54
C ASP A 148 -6.38 5.81 12.16
N VAL A 149 -5.88 4.58 12.00
CA VAL A 149 -5.97 3.80 10.77
C VAL A 149 -7.26 2.98 10.84
N GLY A 150 -8.20 3.23 9.92
CA GLY A 150 -9.44 2.48 9.83
C GLY A 150 -9.21 1.00 9.50
N PRO A 151 -10.26 0.15 9.58
CA PRO A 151 -10.16 -1.28 9.28
C PRO A 151 -9.68 -1.57 7.85
N ASP A 152 -9.87 -0.63 6.94
CA ASP A 152 -9.46 -0.75 5.54
C ASP A 152 -7.98 -0.36 5.32
N GLY A 153 -7.26 0.14 6.34
CA GLY A 153 -5.91 0.69 6.16
C GLY A 153 -5.93 2.15 5.69
N TYR A 154 -5.08 2.49 4.71
CA TYR A 154 -4.89 3.86 4.20
C TYR A 154 -5.46 4.02 2.79
N ALA A 155 -6.06 5.18 2.52
CA ALA A 155 -6.36 5.59 1.16
C ALA A 155 -5.10 6.19 0.51
N HIS A 156 -4.64 5.61 -0.59
CA HIS A 156 -3.50 6.12 -1.36
C HIS A 156 -3.91 7.30 -2.25
N HIS A 157 -5.13 7.26 -2.78
CA HIS A 157 -5.70 8.33 -3.60
C HIS A 157 -7.10 8.66 -3.11
N LEU A 158 -7.44 9.94 -3.16
CA LEU A 158 -8.77 10.47 -2.93
C LEU A 158 -9.15 11.30 -4.14
N GLU A 159 -10.32 11.05 -4.71
CA GLU A 159 -10.78 11.79 -5.87
C GLU A 159 -12.27 12.08 -5.78
N LEU A 160 -12.64 13.34 -6.06
CA LEU A 160 -14.03 13.76 -6.07
C LEU A 160 -14.59 13.67 -7.49
N ASN A 161 -15.50 12.72 -7.72
CA ASN A 161 -16.23 12.62 -8.98
C ASN A 161 -17.66 13.14 -8.82
N GLY A 162 -17.91 14.37 -9.26
CA GLY A 162 -19.17 15.06 -9.05
C GLY A 162 -19.41 15.33 -7.55
N SER A 163 -20.37 14.62 -6.95
CA SER A 163 -20.67 14.72 -5.51
C SER A 163 -20.26 13.47 -4.71
N THR A 164 -19.61 12.52 -5.37
CA THR A 164 -19.18 11.26 -4.77
C THR A 164 -17.67 11.30 -4.56
N MET A 165 -17.24 11.13 -3.31
CA MET A 165 -15.83 10.95 -2.97
C MET A 165 -15.44 9.49 -3.21
N TRP A 166 -14.31 9.29 -3.85
CA TRP A 166 -13.70 7.99 -4.08
C TRP A 166 -12.40 7.89 -3.29
N LYS A 167 -12.21 6.76 -2.60
CA LYS A 167 -10.91 6.39 -2.01
C LYS A 167 -10.38 5.16 -2.69
N CYS A 168 -9.07 5.15 -2.91
CA CYS A 168 -8.35 4.02 -3.48
C CYS A 168 -7.45 3.38 -2.43
N LEU A 169 -7.55 2.06 -2.32
CA LEU A 169 -6.68 1.24 -1.50
C LEU A 169 -5.88 0.34 -2.43
N GLN A 170 -4.56 0.40 -2.32
CA GLN A 170 -3.69 -0.49 -3.07
C GLN A 170 -3.86 -1.94 -2.60
N PRO A 171 -3.68 -2.92 -3.51
CA PRO A 171 -3.26 -2.74 -4.90
C PRO A 171 -4.39 -2.36 -5.86
N ASN A 172 -5.65 -2.74 -5.60
CA ASN A 172 -6.69 -2.73 -6.64
C ASN A 172 -8.13 -2.41 -6.17
N LEU A 173 -8.33 -1.81 -4.99
CA LEU A 173 -9.68 -1.61 -4.42
C LEU A 173 -10.12 -0.15 -4.42
N LEU A 174 -11.35 0.10 -4.86
CA LEU A 174 -12.01 1.40 -4.79
C LEU A 174 -13.22 1.36 -3.87
N TYR A 175 -13.47 2.45 -3.16
CA TYR A 175 -14.67 2.66 -2.36
C TYR A 175 -15.22 4.05 -2.67
N SER A 176 -16.54 4.19 -2.60
CA SER A 176 -17.24 5.44 -2.87
C SER A 176 -18.11 5.85 -1.68
N SER A 177 -18.26 7.15 -1.45
CA SER A 177 -19.22 7.69 -0.48
C SER A 177 -19.72 9.07 -0.90
N THR A 178 -20.99 9.36 -0.61
CA THR A 178 -21.57 10.71 -0.72
C THR A 178 -21.41 11.52 0.57
N ASP A 179 -20.99 10.89 1.67
CA ASP A 179 -20.66 11.52 2.96
C ASP A 179 -19.36 10.92 3.51
N PRO A 180 -18.19 11.31 2.97
CA PRO A 180 -16.92 10.69 3.32
C PRO A 180 -16.50 10.90 4.79
N ALA A 181 -17.19 11.78 5.53
CA ALA A 181 -16.95 11.99 6.96
C ALA A 181 -17.56 10.88 7.83
N ASP A 182 -18.58 10.17 7.34
CA ASP A 182 -19.20 9.04 8.04
C ASP A 182 -18.60 7.73 7.54
N ALA A 183 -17.80 7.08 8.40
CA ALA A 183 -17.14 5.81 8.09
C ALA A 183 -18.10 4.68 7.69
N THR A 184 -19.39 4.78 8.01
CA THR A 184 -20.40 3.75 7.70
C THR A 184 -21.01 3.88 6.30
N THR A 185 -20.75 4.98 5.60
CA THR A 185 -21.37 5.29 4.30
C THR A 185 -20.55 4.85 3.10
N TRP A 186 -19.32 4.39 3.32
CA TRP A 186 -18.47 3.87 2.26
C TRP A 186 -19.08 2.60 1.66
N SER A 187 -19.09 2.54 0.32
CA SER A 187 -19.59 1.40 -0.43
C SER A 187 -18.81 0.12 -0.14
N THR A 188 -19.32 -1.02 -0.61
CA THR A 188 -18.47 -2.20 -0.75
C THR A 188 -17.34 -1.94 -1.74
N ALA A 189 -16.24 -2.69 -1.60
CA ALA A 189 -15.08 -2.56 -2.46
C ALA A 189 -15.45 -2.89 -3.93
N THR A 190 -15.03 -2.03 -4.85
CA THR A 190 -15.02 -2.28 -6.29
C THR A 190 -13.60 -2.67 -6.69
N GLU A 191 -13.44 -3.87 -7.24
CA GLU A 191 -12.13 -4.41 -7.60
C GLU A 191 -11.75 -4.02 -9.03
N VAL A 192 -10.58 -3.38 -9.20
CA VAL A 192 -10.05 -2.97 -10.50
C VAL A 192 -9.04 -4.01 -10.98
N SER A 193 -9.51 -4.96 -11.79
CA SER A 193 -8.70 -6.06 -12.31
C SER A 193 -8.07 -6.89 -11.16
N ASN A 194 -6.87 -7.44 -11.36
CA ASN A 194 -6.16 -8.27 -10.38
C ASN A 194 -5.38 -7.43 -9.34
N SER A 195 -4.85 -8.11 -8.33
CA SER A 195 -4.01 -7.54 -7.27
C SER A 195 -2.50 -7.55 -7.56
N GLU A 196 -2.07 -8.06 -8.72
CA GLU A 196 -0.66 -8.09 -9.13
C GLU A 196 -0.19 -6.69 -9.56
N ASP A 197 -1.09 -5.94 -10.19
CA ASP A 197 -0.88 -4.56 -10.61
C ASP A 197 -1.43 -3.57 -9.58
N THR A 198 -0.68 -2.51 -9.29
CA THR A 198 -1.07 -1.50 -8.31
C THR A 198 -1.74 -0.32 -9.00
N ILE A 199 -2.77 0.26 -8.37
CA ILE A 199 -3.33 1.56 -8.75
C ILE A 199 -2.29 2.64 -8.44
N GLN A 200 -2.02 3.48 -9.43
CA GLN A 200 -0.99 4.52 -9.45
C GLN A 200 -1.57 5.93 -9.39
N GLU A 201 -2.77 6.15 -9.94
CA GLU A 201 -3.51 7.40 -9.83
C GLU A 201 -5.00 7.19 -10.08
N VAL A 202 -5.82 8.08 -9.51
CA VAL A 202 -7.26 8.15 -9.80
C VAL A 202 -7.62 9.60 -10.12
N VAL A 203 -8.29 9.82 -11.26
CA VAL A 203 -8.63 11.17 -11.73
C VAL A 203 -10.06 11.20 -12.27
N ALA A 204 -10.85 12.20 -11.87
CA ALA A 204 -12.19 12.40 -12.38
C ALA A 204 -12.19 13.37 -13.56
N ARG A 205 -12.93 13.02 -14.61
CA ARG A 205 -13.23 13.91 -15.74
C ARG A 205 -14.63 13.64 -16.25
N GLU A 206 -15.42 14.70 -16.44
CA GLU A 206 -16.75 14.62 -17.08
C GLU A 206 -17.66 13.54 -16.46
N ASN A 207 -17.70 13.49 -15.12
CA ASN A 207 -18.42 12.48 -14.33
C ASN A 207 -17.93 11.03 -14.48
N THR A 208 -16.80 10.81 -15.14
CA THR A 208 -16.16 9.51 -15.29
C THR A 208 -14.91 9.44 -14.43
N LEU A 209 -14.76 8.36 -13.68
CA LEU A 209 -13.57 8.10 -12.88
C LEU A 209 -12.58 7.30 -13.74
N TYR A 210 -11.40 7.83 -13.96
CA TYR A 210 -10.30 7.16 -14.64
C TYR A 210 -9.30 6.68 -13.59
N ILE A 211 -8.76 5.48 -13.80
CA ILE A 211 -7.86 4.80 -12.88
C ILE A 211 -6.66 4.33 -13.67
N THR A 212 -5.47 4.75 -13.27
CA THR A 212 -4.25 4.20 -13.86
C THR A 212 -3.71 3.10 -12.94
N LYS A 213 -3.44 1.93 -13.51
CA LYS A 213 -2.67 0.88 -12.85
C LYS A 213 -1.32 0.73 -13.55
N THR A 214 -0.39 0.02 -12.91
CA THR A 214 0.94 -0.26 -13.47
C THR A 214 0.89 -0.86 -14.87
N ASP A 215 -0.06 -1.78 -15.13
CA ASP A 215 -0.21 -2.44 -16.43
C ASP A 215 -0.87 -1.56 -17.49
N ARG A 216 -2.03 -0.99 -17.15
CA ARG A 216 -2.86 -0.24 -18.09
C ARG A 216 -3.86 0.71 -17.41
N PRO A 217 -4.42 1.69 -18.14
CA PRO A 217 -5.48 2.53 -17.62
C PRO A 217 -6.87 1.88 -17.76
N TYR A 218 -7.74 2.21 -16.82
CA TYR A 218 -9.12 1.77 -16.67
C TYR A 218 -10.04 2.98 -16.45
N TYR A 219 -11.34 2.76 -16.56
CA TYR A 219 -12.35 3.73 -16.13
C TYR A 219 -13.59 3.04 -15.57
N LEU A 220 -14.39 3.77 -14.80
CA LEU A 220 -15.71 3.32 -14.37
C LEU A 220 -16.77 3.82 -15.36
N ASP A 221 -17.57 2.90 -15.90
CA ASP A 221 -18.72 3.28 -16.73
C ASP A 221 -19.82 3.97 -15.90
N GLY A 222 -20.89 4.43 -16.56
CA GLY A 222 -22.01 5.10 -15.88
C GLY A 222 -22.78 4.22 -14.88
N SER A 223 -22.48 2.92 -14.79
CA SER A 223 -23.01 1.98 -13.81
C SER A 223 -21.95 1.53 -12.79
N ASN A 224 -20.79 2.21 -12.75
CA ASN A 224 -19.63 1.91 -11.92
C ASN A 224 -18.96 0.54 -12.22
N ASN A 225 -19.15 -0.03 -13.41
CA ASN A 225 -18.39 -1.21 -13.79
C ASN A 225 -17.01 -0.80 -14.31
N VAL A 226 -15.99 -1.57 -13.93
CA VAL A 226 -14.61 -1.37 -14.39
C VAL A 226 -14.51 -1.75 -15.87
N GLN A 227 -13.98 -0.83 -16.66
CA GLN A 227 -13.69 -0.98 -18.08
C GLN A 227 -12.21 -0.72 -18.34
N ILE A 228 -11.65 -1.42 -19.33
CA ILE A 228 -10.30 -1.14 -19.82
C ILE A 228 -10.37 0.08 -20.74
N LEU A 229 -9.46 1.04 -20.54
CA LEU A 229 -9.37 2.21 -21.41
C LEU A 229 -8.56 1.90 -22.67
N VAL A 230 -7.38 1.31 -22.52
CA VAL A 230 -6.50 0.90 -23.63
C VAL A 230 -5.57 -0.23 -23.17
N ASP A 231 -5.22 -1.15 -24.08
CA ASP A 231 -4.34 -2.30 -23.81
C ASP A 231 -2.88 -2.10 -24.29
N ASP A 232 -2.63 -1.12 -25.16
CA ASP A 232 -1.33 -0.90 -25.81
C ASP A 232 -0.20 -0.57 -24.81
N THR A 233 -0.56 -0.22 -23.58
CA THR A 233 0.35 0.21 -22.52
C THR A 233 1.09 -0.94 -21.82
N ILE A 234 0.55 -2.16 -21.89
CA ILE A 234 1.05 -3.33 -21.14
C ILE A 234 2.49 -3.68 -21.53
N ALA A 235 2.84 -3.53 -22.81
CA ALA A 235 4.16 -3.90 -23.31
C ALA A 235 5.29 -2.97 -22.85
N ILE A 236 4.94 -1.78 -22.37
CA ILE A 236 5.88 -0.72 -21.99
C ILE A 236 5.67 -0.28 -20.54
N SER A 237 4.90 -1.04 -19.74
CA SER A 237 4.64 -0.73 -18.34
C SER A 237 5.91 -0.78 -17.49
N THR A 238 5.97 0.12 -16.52
CA THR A 238 7.00 0.25 -15.49
C THR A 238 6.32 0.40 -14.13
N SER A 239 7.09 0.32 -13.04
CA SER A 239 6.58 0.47 -11.67
C SER A 239 5.88 1.81 -11.40
N ASP A 240 6.20 2.86 -12.17
CA ASP A 240 5.63 4.20 -12.04
C ASP A 240 4.71 4.58 -13.21
N SER A 241 4.36 3.62 -14.07
CA SER A 241 3.44 3.88 -15.19
C SER A 241 2.07 4.32 -14.68
N GLY A 242 1.56 5.41 -15.24
CA GLY A 242 0.26 5.99 -14.89
C GLY A 242 0.27 6.92 -13.68
N LYS A 243 1.37 7.04 -12.96
CA LYS A 243 1.50 7.91 -11.77
C LYS A 243 1.44 9.38 -12.15
N ASN A 244 0.87 10.23 -11.28
CA ASN A 244 0.70 11.67 -11.51
C ASN A 244 -0.15 12.02 -12.75
N ALA A 245 -1.04 11.12 -13.17
CA ALA A 245 -1.97 11.42 -14.25
C ALA A 245 -2.80 12.67 -13.90
N VAL A 246 -3.09 13.50 -14.90
CA VAL A 246 -3.81 14.77 -14.69
C VAL A 246 -4.72 15.07 -15.86
N VAL A 247 -5.78 15.84 -15.60
CA VAL A 247 -6.66 16.37 -16.64
C VAL A 247 -6.23 17.79 -16.98
N TRP A 248 -5.96 18.06 -18.27
CA TRP A 248 -5.62 19.38 -18.76
C TRP A 248 -6.32 19.65 -20.10
N HIS A 249 -7.08 20.76 -20.18
CA HIS A 249 -7.86 21.15 -21.36
C HIS A 249 -8.79 20.03 -21.92
N GLY A 250 -9.37 19.23 -21.03
CA GLY A 250 -10.24 18.12 -21.42
C GLY A 250 -9.49 16.88 -21.92
N TYR A 251 -8.18 16.84 -21.83
CA TYR A 251 -7.39 15.64 -22.08
C TYR A 251 -6.96 15.00 -20.78
N LEU A 252 -7.05 13.69 -20.70
CA LEU A 252 -6.39 12.91 -19.65
C LEU A 252 -4.95 12.64 -20.11
N MET A 253 -4.00 13.14 -19.33
CA MET A 253 -2.56 13.03 -19.57
C MET A 253 -1.98 12.02 -18.59
N MET A 254 -1.43 10.91 -19.09
CA MET A 254 -0.94 9.80 -18.26
C MET A 254 0.52 9.50 -18.60
N PRO A 255 1.47 9.68 -17.66
CA PRO A 255 2.83 9.21 -17.83
C PRO A 255 2.84 7.70 -18.07
N TRP A 256 3.65 7.22 -18.99
CA TRP A 256 3.77 5.79 -19.23
C TRP A 256 5.19 5.38 -19.63
N GLY A 257 5.56 4.18 -19.20
CA GLY A 257 6.88 3.61 -19.47
C GLY A 257 8.03 4.46 -18.95
N THR A 258 9.05 4.64 -19.78
CA THR A 258 10.31 5.33 -19.40
C THR A 258 10.34 6.81 -19.74
N GLY A 259 9.23 7.42 -20.21
CA GLY A 259 9.22 8.86 -20.52
C GLY A 259 8.14 9.35 -21.48
N SER A 260 7.25 8.47 -21.95
CA SER A 260 6.16 8.86 -22.85
C SER A 260 4.96 9.36 -22.06
N LEU A 261 4.15 10.20 -22.70
CA LEU A 261 2.87 10.65 -22.18
C LEU A 261 1.76 10.13 -23.07
N LEU A 262 0.90 9.29 -22.51
CA LEU A 262 -0.33 8.85 -23.17
C LEU A 262 -1.39 9.94 -22.95
N ARG A 263 -1.83 10.56 -24.04
CA ARG A 263 -2.95 11.51 -24.03
C ARG A 263 -4.23 10.80 -24.46
N TYR A 264 -5.33 11.10 -23.77
CA TYR A 264 -6.66 10.60 -24.11
C TYR A 264 -7.68 11.75 -24.16
N ASP A 265 -8.42 11.85 -25.26
CA ASP A 265 -9.38 12.94 -25.51
C ASP A 265 -10.84 12.60 -25.13
N GLY A 266 -11.12 11.37 -24.69
CA GLY A 266 -12.47 10.85 -24.47
C GLY A 266 -12.97 9.88 -25.55
N THR A 267 -12.22 9.72 -26.64
CA THR A 267 -12.54 8.82 -27.76
C THR A 267 -11.33 8.00 -28.20
N SER A 268 -10.16 8.64 -28.28
CA SER A 268 -8.93 8.05 -28.80
C SER A 268 -7.72 8.43 -27.96
N THR A 269 -6.68 7.61 -28.06
CA THR A 269 -5.40 7.83 -27.39
C THR A 269 -4.31 8.18 -28.39
N ASP A 270 -3.40 9.07 -28.01
CA ASP A 270 -2.23 9.40 -28.78
C ASP A 270 -0.99 9.59 -27.87
N TRP A 271 0.18 9.27 -28.40
CA TRP A 271 1.44 9.36 -27.67
C TRP A 271 2.08 10.73 -27.89
N ILE A 272 2.36 11.42 -26.79
CA ILE A 272 3.18 12.62 -26.75
C ILE A 272 4.51 12.24 -26.12
N ASP A 273 5.57 12.30 -26.90
CA ASP A 273 6.91 12.05 -26.41
C ASP A 273 7.65 13.39 -26.23
N PRO A 274 8.05 13.77 -25.00
CA PRO A 274 8.91 14.93 -24.75
C PRO A 274 10.17 14.94 -25.62
N ALA A 275 10.71 13.75 -25.96
CA ALA A 275 11.89 13.57 -26.81
C ALA A 275 11.72 14.19 -28.21
N LEU A 276 10.48 14.27 -28.73
CA LEU A 276 10.19 14.86 -30.04
C LEU A 276 10.32 16.39 -30.06
N TYR A 277 10.28 17.04 -28.89
CA TYR A 277 10.23 18.50 -28.78
C TYR A 277 11.51 19.12 -28.23
N ILE A 278 12.42 18.31 -27.71
CA ILE A 278 13.73 18.74 -27.19
C ILE A 278 14.82 18.64 -28.26
N ARG A 279 15.79 19.58 -28.22
CA ARG A 279 16.87 19.65 -29.21
C ARG A 279 18.15 18.89 -28.82
N ASN A 280 18.26 18.46 -27.55
CA ASN A 280 19.42 17.79 -26.97
C ASN A 280 19.05 16.38 -26.47
N LEU A 281 18.59 15.52 -27.37
CA LEU A 281 18.15 14.14 -27.10
C LEU A 281 19.16 13.31 -26.28
N GLY A 282 20.47 13.50 -26.49
CA GLY A 282 21.50 12.72 -25.79
C GLY A 282 21.63 12.99 -24.29
N GLU A 283 20.94 14.01 -23.79
CA GLU A 283 20.84 14.26 -22.37
C GLU A 283 19.59 13.63 -21.77
N PHE A 284 18.51 13.34 -22.51
CA PHE A 284 17.17 12.94 -22.02
C PHE A 284 16.85 11.45 -22.19
N ASP A 285 16.96 10.67 -21.11
CA ASP A 285 16.54 9.26 -21.03
C ASP A 285 15.65 8.96 -19.80
N GLY A 286 15.28 9.99 -19.01
CA GLY A 286 14.52 9.76 -17.78
C GLY A 286 13.01 10.02 -17.91
N GLY A 287 12.29 9.46 -16.93
CA GLY A 287 10.83 9.44 -16.88
C GLY A 287 10.18 10.78 -16.55
N VAL A 288 8.90 10.90 -16.90
CA VAL A 288 8.04 12.00 -16.45
C VAL A 288 7.77 11.85 -14.94
N GLN A 289 8.24 12.80 -14.15
CA GLN A 289 8.11 12.81 -12.69
C GLN A 289 6.92 13.60 -12.17
N GLY A 290 6.40 14.52 -12.98
CA GLY A 290 5.31 15.39 -12.55
C GLY A 290 4.66 16.11 -13.71
N LEU A 291 3.35 16.29 -13.60
CA LEU A 291 2.52 16.97 -14.57
C LEU A 291 1.72 18.07 -13.87
N VAL A 292 1.70 19.26 -14.46
CA VAL A 292 0.82 20.35 -14.02
C VAL A 292 0.49 21.23 -15.21
N GLY A 293 -0.66 21.89 -15.19
CA GLY A 293 -0.99 22.86 -16.22
C GLY A 293 -1.74 24.06 -15.66
N ASP A 294 -1.68 25.17 -16.39
CA ASP A 294 -2.51 26.35 -16.18
C ASP A 294 -3.47 26.54 -17.38
N GLU A 295 -4.08 27.72 -17.50
CA GLU A 295 -5.03 28.04 -18.58
C GLU A 295 -4.43 28.06 -19.99
N GLN A 296 -3.10 28.08 -20.11
CA GLN A 296 -2.40 28.29 -21.37
C GLN A 296 -1.29 27.26 -21.62
N TRP A 297 -0.62 26.80 -20.58
CA TRP A 297 0.58 26.00 -20.66
C TRP A 297 0.43 24.70 -19.88
N PHE A 298 0.98 23.65 -20.47
CA PHE A 298 1.18 22.37 -19.82
C PHE A 298 2.66 22.20 -19.50
N TYR A 299 2.95 21.93 -18.25
CA TYR A 299 4.30 21.78 -17.72
C TYR A 299 4.54 20.31 -17.38
N ILE A 300 5.68 19.80 -17.85
CA ILE A 300 6.12 18.44 -17.60
C ILE A 300 7.47 18.53 -16.91
N ILE A 301 7.58 17.92 -15.74
CA ILE A 301 8.86 17.70 -15.07
C ILE A 301 9.35 16.34 -15.55
N VAL A 302 10.46 16.38 -16.27
CA VAL A 302 11.19 15.23 -16.76
C VAL A 302 12.49 15.15 -15.99
N ASP A 303 12.77 13.98 -15.42
CA ASP A 303 14.05 13.73 -14.77
C ASP A 303 14.99 13.05 -15.74
N ASN A 304 16.28 13.07 -15.40
CA ASN A 304 17.35 12.53 -16.18
C ASN A 304 18.28 11.74 -15.28
N TYR A 305 17.76 10.62 -14.78
CA TYR A 305 18.58 9.70 -14.02
C TYR A 305 19.30 8.74 -14.98
N ARG A 306 20.63 8.80 -14.93
CA ARG A 306 21.52 7.68 -15.26
C ARG A 306 21.61 6.76 -14.06
#